data_AF-N8Q0F2-F1
#
_entry.id   AF-N8Q0F2-F1
#
_cell.length_a   1.000
_cell.length_b   1.000
_cell.length_c   1.000
_cell.angle_alpha   90.00
_cell.angle_beta   90.00
_cell.angle_gamma   90.00
#
_symmetry.space_group_name_H-M   'P 1'
#
loop_
_entity.id
_entity.type
_entity.pdbx_description
1 polymer ?
#
loop_
_entity_poly.entity_id
_entity_poly.type
_entity_poly.pdbx_seq_one_letter_code
_entity_poly.pdbx_strand_id
1 'polypeptide(L)'
;MKFAEHIDSFQQEDPNFLTYHCERYRVGTDHPVTYVLKRKSSVNAHKAGNIAGFEVHKQAIDGSMMLIELVDQKEWLIKALNQARQPIVNAQSRKKREIRSHAHQVRVNSGFYSSDEYRDWSRRSRAH
;
A
#
# COMPACT_ATOMS: atom_id res chain seq x y z
N MET A 1 3.82 23.15 -8.43
CA MET A 1 3.72 21.67 -8.48
C MET A 1 2.39 21.31 -9.11
N LYS A 2 2.32 20.28 -9.96
CA LYS A 2 1.03 19.80 -10.47
C LYS A 2 0.31 19.01 -9.37
N PHE A 3 -0.96 19.34 -9.16
CA PHE A 3 -1.84 18.74 -8.15
C PHE A 3 -2.05 17.25 -8.40
N ALA A 4 -2.08 16.44 -7.33
CA ALA A 4 -2.50 15.05 -7.38
C ALA A 4 -3.35 14.74 -6.15
N GLU A 5 -4.48 14.07 -6.34
CA GLU A 5 -5.47 13.82 -5.31
C GLU A 5 -5.97 12.38 -5.39
N HIS A 6 -6.17 11.76 -4.23
CA HIS A 6 -6.83 10.47 -4.10
C HIS A 6 -8.34 10.65 -4.27
N ILE A 7 -8.95 9.83 -5.13
CA ILE A 7 -10.39 9.88 -5.40
C ILE A 7 -11.11 8.81 -4.58
N ASP A 8 -10.78 7.54 -4.83
CA ASP A 8 -11.42 6.40 -4.21
C ASP A 8 -10.48 5.18 -4.17
N SER A 9 -10.88 4.19 -3.39
CA SER A 9 -10.25 2.87 -3.34
C SER A 9 -11.32 1.82 -3.53
N PHE A 10 -11.06 0.83 -4.39
CA PHE A 10 -12.02 -0.20 -4.76
C PHE A 10 -11.33 -1.55 -4.99
N GLN A 11 -12.12 -2.62 -4.99
CA GLN A 11 -11.64 -3.94 -5.38
C GLN A 11 -12.08 -4.22 -6.82
N GLN A 12 -11.21 -4.87 -7.59
CA GLN A 12 -11.51 -5.32 -8.93
C GLN A 12 -11.13 -6.79 -9.05
N GLU A 13 -12.04 -7.61 -9.56
CA GLU A 13 -11.75 -8.99 -9.95
C GLU A 13 -11.40 -9.05 -11.44
N ASP A 14 -10.32 -9.76 -11.75
CA ASP A 14 -9.93 -10.11 -13.11
C ASP A 14 -10.66 -11.40 -13.55
N PRO A 15 -10.89 -11.61 -14.86
CA PRO A 15 -11.33 -12.89 -15.43
C PRO A 15 -10.66 -14.15 -14.86
N ASN A 16 -9.44 -14.04 -14.34
CA ASN A 16 -8.72 -15.12 -13.66
C ASN A 16 -9.04 -15.25 -12.16
N PHE A 17 -10.13 -14.65 -11.66
CA PHE A 17 -10.56 -14.62 -10.25
C PHE A 17 -9.51 -14.04 -9.27
N LEU A 18 -8.58 -13.23 -9.78
CA LEU A 18 -7.64 -12.50 -8.95
C LEU A 18 -8.29 -11.20 -8.47
N THR A 19 -8.40 -11.03 -7.15
CA THR A 19 -8.84 -9.77 -6.54
C THR A 19 -7.68 -8.79 -6.43
N TYR A 20 -7.84 -7.63 -7.05
CA TYR A 20 -6.91 -6.51 -6.98
C TYR A 20 -7.44 -5.45 -6.04
N HIS A 21 -6.54 -4.87 -5.24
CA HIS A 21 -6.82 -3.64 -4.52
C HIS A 21 -6.39 -2.46 -5.37
N CYS A 22 -7.35 -1.63 -5.74
CA CYS A 22 -7.17 -0.51 -6.64
C CYS A 22 -7.33 0.82 -5.88
N GLU A 23 -6.48 1.79 -6.21
CA GLU A 23 -6.56 3.16 -5.70
C GLU A 23 -6.58 4.11 -6.91
N ARG A 24 -7.55 5.03 -6.98
CA ARG A 24 -7.71 5.96 -8.10
C ARG A 24 -7.26 7.36 -7.70
N TYR A 25 -6.52 8.00 -8.60
CA TYR A 25 -5.94 9.31 -8.40
C TYR A 25 -6.23 10.22 -9.58
N ARG A 26 -6.51 11.49 -9.29
CA ARG A 26 -6.57 12.55 -10.28
C ARG A 26 -5.26 13.32 -10.25
N VAL A 27 -4.63 13.55 -11.41
CA VAL A 27 -3.38 14.30 -11.52
C VAL A 27 -3.49 15.40 -12.57
N GLY A 28 -3.13 16.63 -12.19
CA GLY A 28 -3.24 17.84 -13.02
C GLY A 28 -4.39 18.76 -12.58
N THR A 29 -4.30 20.04 -12.94
CA THR A 29 -5.30 21.07 -12.64
C THR A 29 -6.22 21.34 -13.82
N ASP A 30 -5.65 21.73 -14.97
CA ASP A 30 -6.45 22.22 -16.11
C ASP A 30 -6.99 21.08 -16.98
N HIS A 31 -6.16 20.03 -17.14
CA HIS A 31 -6.50 18.80 -17.84
C HIS A 31 -6.18 17.61 -16.94
N PRO A 32 -7.02 17.33 -15.93
CA PRO A 32 -6.78 16.25 -15.01
C PRO A 32 -6.82 14.90 -15.73
N VAL A 33 -5.79 14.09 -15.49
CA VAL A 33 -5.70 12.71 -15.96
C VAL A 33 -5.95 11.79 -14.77
N THR A 34 -6.74 10.76 -14.99
CA THR A 34 -7.00 9.74 -13.97
C THR A 34 -5.95 8.63 -14.07
N TYR A 35 -5.35 8.29 -12.94
CA TYR A 35 -4.43 7.17 -12.79
C TYR A 35 -5.01 6.17 -11.80
N VAL A 36 -4.90 4.88 -12.12
CA VAL A 36 -5.34 3.77 -11.28
C VAL A 36 -4.11 2.98 -10.86
N LEU A 37 -3.87 2.91 -9.56
CA LEU A 37 -2.84 2.09 -8.96
C LEU A 37 -3.45 0.74 -8.61
N LYS A 38 -3.04 -0.33 -9.29
CA LYS A 38 -3.48 -1.70 -9.03
C LYS A 38 -2.40 -2.46 -8.29
N ARG A 39 -2.73 -2.99 -7.12
CA ARG A 39 -1.84 -3.89 -6.39
C ARG A 39 -2.24 -5.32 -6.66
N LYS A 40 -1.39 -6.04 -7.40
CA LYS A 40 -1.45 -7.50 -7.48
C LYS A 40 -1.05 -8.08 -6.11
N SER A 41 -1.67 -9.16 -5.68
CA SER A 41 -1.25 -9.86 -4.46
C SER A 41 0.16 -10.46 -4.57
N SER A 42 0.76 -10.48 -5.78
CA SER A 42 2.07 -11.08 -6.07
C SER A 42 3.25 -10.09 -6.02
N VAL A 43 4.42 -10.63 -5.70
CA VAL A 43 5.63 -9.99 -5.18
C VAL A 43 6.42 -9.09 -6.15
N ASN A 44 6.06 -9.02 -7.44
CA ASN A 44 6.81 -8.21 -8.40
C ASN A 44 6.34 -6.74 -8.42
N ALA A 45 6.74 -6.05 -7.37
CA ALA A 45 6.57 -4.63 -7.13
C ALA A 45 7.59 -3.78 -7.92
N HIS A 46 7.15 -2.74 -8.65
CA HIS A 46 8.04 -1.69 -9.16
C HIS A 46 8.93 -1.12 -8.03
N LYS A 47 10.18 -0.72 -8.30
CA LYS A 47 11.15 -0.31 -7.27
C LYS A 47 11.15 1.19 -6.90
N ALA A 48 9.99 1.85 -6.84
CA ALA A 48 9.94 3.29 -6.59
C ALA A 48 8.91 3.72 -5.52
N GLY A 49 9.40 3.98 -4.30
CA GLY A 49 8.65 4.72 -3.27
C GLY A 49 7.40 4.03 -2.71
N ASN A 50 6.42 4.81 -2.23
CA ASN A 50 5.17 4.30 -1.66
C ASN A 50 4.27 3.61 -2.70
N ILE A 51 4.51 3.87 -3.99
CA ILE A 51 3.84 3.21 -5.11
C ILE A 51 4.62 1.98 -5.61
N ALA A 52 5.76 1.66 -4.98
CA ALA A 52 6.49 0.42 -5.21
C ALA A 52 5.60 -0.78 -4.86
N GLY A 53 5.13 -1.51 -5.86
CA GLY A 53 4.14 -2.58 -5.67
C GLY A 53 2.85 -2.41 -6.45
N PHE A 54 2.66 -1.27 -7.09
CA PHE A 54 1.46 -1.00 -7.87
C PHE A 54 1.79 -0.99 -9.35
N GLU A 55 1.03 -1.75 -10.13
CA GLU A 55 0.87 -1.52 -11.55
C GLU A 55 0.10 -0.20 -11.72
N VAL A 56 0.69 0.76 -12.42
CA VAL A 56 0.07 2.07 -12.61
C VAL A 56 -0.57 2.11 -13.99
N HIS A 57 -1.85 2.38 -14.03
CA HIS A 57 -2.61 2.52 -15.27
C HIS A 57 -3.05 3.97 -15.44
N LYS A 58 -2.95 4.47 -16.67
CA LYS A 58 -3.65 5.69 -17.09
C LYS A 58 -5.06 5.30 -17.53
N GLN A 59 -6.08 5.91 -16.95
CA GLN A 59 -7.47 5.70 -17.33
C GLN A 59 -7.88 6.73 -18.39
N ALA A 60 -8.35 6.26 -19.53
CA ALA A 60 -8.92 7.10 -20.58
C ALA A 60 -10.39 7.44 -20.29
N ILE A 61 -10.96 8.34 -21.10
CA ILE A 61 -12.32 8.88 -20.90
C ILE A 61 -13.39 7.78 -21.08
N ASP A 62 -13.12 6.82 -21.96
CA ASP A 62 -13.95 5.63 -22.19
C ASP A 62 -13.86 4.59 -21.06
N GLY A 63 -13.02 4.83 -20.05
CA GLY A 63 -12.78 3.93 -18.93
C GLY A 63 -11.72 2.87 -19.20
N SER A 64 -11.15 2.82 -20.41
CA SER A 64 -10.05 1.89 -20.74
C SER A 64 -8.81 2.23 -19.92
N MET A 65 -8.05 1.20 -19.55
CA MET A 65 -6.88 1.31 -18.68
C MET A 65 -5.62 0.90 -19.44
N MET A 66 -4.70 1.85 -19.64
CA MET A 66 -3.41 1.61 -20.26
C MET A 66 -2.33 1.51 -19.19
N LEU A 67 -1.64 0.37 -19.10
CA LEU A 67 -0.49 0.21 -18.21
C LEU A 67 0.61 1.21 -18.61
N ILE A 68 1.18 1.91 -17.63
CA ILE A 68 2.30 2.82 -17.82
C ILE A 68 3.52 2.32 -17.05
N GLU A 69 4.65 2.19 -17.73
CA GLU A 69 5.90 1.85 -17.08
C GLU A 69 6.49 3.08 -16.39
N LEU A 70 6.62 3.02 -15.08
CA LEU A 70 7.10 4.16 -14.28
C LEU A 70 8.52 4.61 -14.64
N VAL A 71 9.34 3.74 -15.23
CA VAL A 71 10.73 4.06 -15.65
C VAL A 71 10.75 5.11 -16.76
N ASP A 72 9.77 5.05 -17.67
CA ASP A 72 9.68 5.96 -18.82
C ASP A 72 8.88 7.23 -18.51
N GLN A 73 8.29 7.31 -17.32
CA GLN A 73 7.47 8.45 -16.93
C GLN A 73 8.30 9.60 -16.36
N LYS A 74 7.76 10.80 -16.51
CA LYS A 74 8.35 12.01 -15.95
C LYS A 74 8.41 11.92 -14.42
N GLU A 75 9.56 12.25 -13.85
CA GLU A 75 9.81 12.17 -12.41
C GLU A 75 8.77 12.92 -11.55
N TRP A 76 8.26 14.05 -12.06
CA TRP A 76 7.24 14.84 -11.35
C TRP A 76 5.92 14.06 -11.16
N LEU A 77 5.54 13.18 -12.10
CA LEU A 77 4.33 12.37 -12.00
C LEU A 77 4.47 11.37 -10.85
N ILE A 78 5.63 10.71 -10.79
CA ILE A 78 5.99 9.77 -9.74
C ILE A 78 5.96 10.45 -8.37
N LYS A 79 6.54 11.65 -8.27
CA LYS A 79 6.52 12.47 -7.04
C LYS A 79 5.09 12.86 -6.64
N ALA A 80 4.27 13.30 -7.59
CA ALA A 80 2.90 13.72 -7.34
C ALA A 80 2.02 12.55 -6.83
N LEU A 81 2.11 11.37 -7.47
CA LEU A 81 1.38 10.18 -7.04
C LEU A 81 1.83 9.70 -5.64
N ASN A 82 3.14 9.68 -5.38
CA ASN A 82 3.66 9.33 -4.06
C ASN A 82 3.17 10.29 -2.96
N GLN A 83 3.14 11.59 -3.25
CA GLN A 83 2.65 12.61 -2.32
C GLN A 83 1.15 12.44 -2.06
N ALA A 84 0.34 12.26 -3.10
CA ALA A 84 -1.11 12.04 -2.97
C ALA A 84 -1.45 10.77 -2.18
N ARG A 85 -0.61 9.74 -2.26
CA ARG A 85 -0.77 8.48 -1.54
C ARG A 85 -0.29 8.52 -0.08
N GLN A 86 0.54 9.48 0.30
CA GLN A 86 1.15 9.55 1.64
C GLN A 86 0.13 9.50 2.79
N PRO A 87 -1.04 10.18 2.74
CA PRO A 87 -2.04 10.09 3.80
C PRO A 87 -2.55 8.66 4.03
N ILE A 88 -2.78 7.91 2.95
CA ILE A 88 -3.24 6.51 3.00
C ILE A 88 -2.16 5.63 3.63
N VAL A 89 -0.90 5.81 3.22
CA VAL A 89 0.25 5.07 3.79
C VAL A 89 0.38 5.33 5.29
N ASN A 90 0.22 6.58 5.71
CA ASN A 90 0.27 6.97 7.10
C ASN A 90 -0.88 6.33 7.90
N ALA A 91 -2.10 6.34 7.37
CA ALA A 91 -3.26 5.69 7.98
C ALA A 91 -3.07 4.17 8.13
N GLN A 92 -2.56 3.50 7.09
CA GLN A 92 -2.22 2.08 7.13
C GLN A 92 -1.17 1.77 8.20
N SER A 93 -0.15 2.62 8.32
CA SER A 93 0.92 2.46 9.31
C SER A 93 0.41 2.64 10.74
N ARG A 94 -0.50 3.60 10.97
CA ARG A 94 -1.19 3.79 12.25
C ARG A 94 -2.01 2.56 12.65
N LYS A 95 -2.86 2.07 11.74
CA LYS A 95 -3.65 0.85 11.96
C LYS A 95 -2.80 -0.36 12.30
N LYS A 96 -1.67 -0.57 11.60
CA LYS A 96 -0.72 -1.65 11.92
C LYS A 96 -0.12 -1.51 13.33
N ARG A 97 0.19 -0.28 13.75
CA ARG A 97 0.69 -0.01 15.11
C ARG A 97 -0.37 -0.34 16.16
N GLU A 98 -1.61 0.07 15.94
CA GLU A 98 -2.73 -0.22 16.83
C GLU A 98 -2.96 -1.74 16.98
N ILE A 99 -2.99 -2.47 15.87
CA ILE A 99 -3.13 -3.94 15.88
C ILE A 99 -2.00 -4.59 16.69
N ARG A 100 -0.75 -4.17 16.49
CA ARG A 100 0.39 -4.70 17.25
C ARG A 100 0.30 -4.37 18.74
N SER A 101 -0.10 -3.14 19.07
CA SER A 101 -0.30 -2.72 20.45
C SER A 101 -1.38 -3.55 21.14
N HIS A 102 -2.50 -3.77 20.45
CA HIS A 102 -3.59 -4.60 20.94
C HIS A 102 -3.16 -6.06 21.14
N ALA A 103 -2.50 -6.66 20.15
CA ALA A 103 -1.98 -8.02 20.26
C ALA A 103 -0.96 -8.17 21.40
N HIS A 104 -0.11 -7.17 21.61
CA HIS A 104 0.79 -7.14 22.75
C HIS A 104 0.02 -7.10 24.08
N GLN A 105 -0.98 -6.23 24.20
CA GLN A 105 -1.80 -6.14 25.40
C GLN A 105 -2.54 -7.45 25.70
N VAL A 106 -3.07 -8.11 24.68
CA VAL A 106 -3.71 -9.44 24.82
C VAL A 106 -2.71 -10.46 25.39
N ARG A 107 -1.47 -10.49 24.89
CA ARG A 107 -0.43 -11.37 25.43
C ARG A 107 -0.11 -11.06 26.89
N VAL A 108 0.03 -9.78 27.25
CA VAL A 108 0.25 -9.36 28.64
C VAL A 108 -0.90 -9.85 29.53
N ASN A 109 -2.14 -9.55 29.14
CA ASN A 109 -3.33 -9.91 29.92
C ASN A 109 -3.53 -11.42 30.06
N SER A 110 -3.12 -12.21 29.06
CA SER A 110 -3.18 -13.67 29.09
C SER A 110 -2.13 -14.32 30.00
N GLY A 111 -1.21 -13.54 30.58
CA GLY A 111 -0.09 -14.09 31.36
C GLY A 111 0.96 -14.82 30.50
N PHE A 112 0.93 -14.64 29.17
CA PHE A 112 1.86 -15.29 28.24
C PHE A 112 3.32 -15.07 28.63
N TYR A 113 3.69 -13.84 29.05
CA TYR A 113 5.07 -13.52 29.42
C TYR A 113 5.50 -14.08 30.79
N SER A 114 4.57 -14.59 31.58
CA SER A 114 4.84 -15.32 32.83
C SER A 114 4.80 -16.83 32.65
N SER A 115 4.48 -17.36 31.46
CA SER A 115 4.44 -18.80 31.22
C SER A 115 5.85 -19.41 31.21
N ASP A 116 5.95 -20.68 31.61
CA ASP A 116 7.21 -21.42 31.58
C ASP A 116 7.76 -21.55 30.15
N GLU A 117 6.87 -21.71 29.17
CA GLU A 117 7.22 -21.74 27.74
C GLU A 117 7.94 -20.46 27.29
N TYR A 118 7.43 -19.29 27.68
CA TYR A 118 8.07 -18.01 27.35
C TYR A 118 9.41 -17.85 28.07
N ARG A 119 9.51 -18.27 29.34
CA ARG A 119 10.78 -18.23 30.09
C ARG A 119 11.85 -19.10 29.44
N ASP A 120 11.49 -20.30 29.00
CA ASP A 120 12.41 -21.22 28.33
C ASP A 120 12.82 -20.72 26.95
N TRP A 121 11.90 -20.17 26.16
CA TRP A 121 12.23 -19.51 24.90
C TRP A 121 13.16 -18.31 25.11
N SER A 122 12.91 -17.47 26.12
CA SER A 122 13.72 -16.29 26.43
C SER A 122 15.15 -16.66 26.85
N ARG A 123 15.32 -17.73 27.64
CA ARG A 123 16.64 -18.27 28.00
C ARG A 123 17.42 -18.72 26.77
N ARG A 124 16.79 -19.51 25.88
CA ARG A 124 17.43 -20.01 24.65
C ARG A 124 17.80 -18.89 23.68
N SER A 125 16.96 -17.86 23.56
CA SER A 125 17.16 -16.74 22.63
C SER A 125 18.22 -15.73 23.09
N ARG A 126 18.57 -15.69 24.38
CA ARG A 126 19.63 -14.83 24.93
C ARG A 126 21.00 -15.49 24.95
N ALA A 127 21.06 -16.81 24.76
CA ALA A 127 22.29 -17.59 24.74
C ALA A 127 22.99 -17.58 23.37
N HIS A 128 22.38 -16.93 22.37
CA HIS A 128 22.91 -16.65 21.02
C HIS A 128 23.08 -15.15 20.85
#